data_AF-A0A959LGZ5-F1
#
_entry.id   AF-A0A959LGZ5-F1
#
_cell.length_a   1.000
_cell.length_b   1.000
_cell.length_c   1.000
_cell.angle_alpha   90.00
_cell.angle_beta   90.00
_cell.angle_gamma   90.00
#
_symmetry.space_group_name_H-M   'P 1'
#
loop_
_entity.id
_entity.type
_entity.pdbx_description
1 polymer ?
#
loop_
_entity_poly.entity_id
_entity_poly.type
_entity_poly.pdbx_seq_one_letter_code
_entity_poly.pdbx_strand_id
1 'polypeptide(L)'
;MANLILDRHQQRVLLNGMECSLTDLEFEVLWVLSAFTGIPLTLDRLTGHLHDNDVETDIQQLHPCLLALQQKLPLPRRLGMTNDRVILS
;
A
#
# COMPACT_ATOMS: atom_id res chain seq x y z
N MET A 1 -12.95 -11.27 -6.44
CA MET A 1 -12.16 -11.41 -5.21
C MET A 1 -10.71 -11.54 -5.62
N ALA A 2 -9.90 -10.51 -5.41
CA ALA A 2 -8.47 -10.60 -5.66
C ALA A 2 -7.82 -11.26 -4.44
N ASN A 3 -7.12 -12.37 -4.63
CA ASN A 3 -6.36 -13.02 -3.57
C ASN A 3 -4.98 -12.35 -3.50
N LEU A 4 -4.86 -11.31 -2.68
CA LEU A 4 -3.59 -10.66 -2.38
C LEU A 4 -2.93 -11.36 -1.19
N ILE A 5 -1.70 -11.83 -1.38
CA ILE A 5 -0.86 -12.43 -0.35
C ILE A 5 0.40 -11.59 -0.23
N LEU A 6 0.73 -11.20 0.99
CA LEU A 6 1.94 -10.44 1.33
C LEU A 6 2.84 -11.33 2.17
N ASP A 7 4.03 -11.62 1.66
CA ASP A 7 5.08 -12.36 2.38
C ASP A 7 6.19 -11.38 2.76
N ARG A 8 6.25 -11.00 4.04
CA ARG A 8 7.29 -10.08 4.56
C ARG A 8 8.66 -10.74 4.71
N HIS A 9 8.72 -12.06 4.87
CA HIS A 9 10.01 -12.75 4.98
C HIS A 9 10.73 -12.80 3.65
N GLN A 10 9.99 -12.99 2.56
CA GLN A 10 10.54 -13.00 1.21
C GLN A 10 10.45 -11.63 0.51
N GLN A 11 9.76 -10.64 1.12
CA GLN A 11 9.34 -9.38 0.48
C GLN A 11 8.67 -9.60 -0.88
N ARG A 12 7.70 -10.52 -0.90
CA ARG A 12 6.97 -10.88 -2.12
C ARG A 12 5.50 -10.59 -1.99
N VAL A 13 4.91 -10.14 -3.09
CA VAL A 13 3.47 -9.93 -3.20
C VAL A 13 2.94 -10.87 -4.26
N LEU A 14 1.99 -11.72 -3.89
CA LEU A 14 1.29 -12.60 -4.84
C LEU A 14 -0.14 -12.09 -5.01
N LEU A 15 -0.50 -11.77 -6.24
CA LEU A 15 -1.85 -11.41 -6.63
C LEU A 15 -2.43 -12.53 -7.47
N ASN A 16 -3.48 -13.19 -6.98
CA ASN A 16 -4.09 -14.35 -7.63
C ASN A 16 -3.07 -15.45 -7.97
N GLY A 17 -2.07 -15.63 -7.10
CA GLY A 17 -0.98 -16.59 -7.28
C GLY A 17 0.13 -16.15 -8.24
N MET A 18 0.03 -14.96 -8.85
CA MET A 18 1.11 -14.37 -9.65
C MET A 18 1.93 -13.38 -8.83
N GLU A 19 3.24 -13.46 -8.94
CA GLU A 19 4.13 -12.51 -8.28
C GLU A 19 4.05 -11.12 -8.93
N CYS A 20 3.79 -10.12 -8.10
CA CYS A 20 3.81 -8.72 -8.48
C CYS A 20 5.14 -8.10 -8.03
N SER A 21 5.91 -7.61 -9.00
CA SER A 21 7.13 -6.86 -8.72
C SER A 21 6.78 -5.46 -8.20
N LEU A 22 6.96 -5.26 -6.90
CA LEU A 22 6.85 -3.98 -6.23
C LEU A 22 8.25 -3.48 -5.83
N THR A 23 8.41 -2.17 -5.71
CA THR A 23 9.59 -1.59 -5.04
C THR A 23 9.46 -1.78 -3.53
N ASP A 24 10.57 -1.62 -2.79
CA ASP A 24 10.57 -1.72 -1.32
C ASP A 24 9.55 -0.77 -0.69
N LEU A 25 9.49 0.47 -1.18
CA LEU A 25 8.50 1.46 -0.72
C LEU A 25 7.06 1.02 -1.03
N GLU A 26 6.80 0.53 -2.25
CA GLU A 26 5.48 0.03 -2.63
C GLU A 26 5.04 -1.16 -1.76
N PHE A 27 5.99 -2.06 -1.45
CA PHE A 27 5.76 -3.19 -0.55
C PHE A 27 5.40 -2.71 0.86
N GLU A 28 6.19 -1.82 1.45
CA GLU A 28 5.97 -1.32 2.81
C GLU A 28 4.66 -0.53 2.91
N VAL A 29 4.36 0.31 1.93
CA VAL A 29 3.07 1.01 1.85
C VAL A 29 1.92 0.01 1.82
N LEU A 30 2.00 -1.01 0.97
CA LEU A 30 0.97 -2.03 0.87
C LEU A 30 0.85 -2.87 2.15
N TRP A 31 1.97 -3.16 2.80
CA TRP A 31 2.02 -3.87 4.08
C TRP A 31 1.28 -3.10 5.17
N VAL A 32 1.58 -1.80 5.32
CA VAL A 32 0.87 -0.94 6.27
C VAL A 32 -0.62 -0.88 5.92
N LEU A 33 -0.98 -0.65 4.66
CA LEU A 33 -2.38 -0.61 4.24
C LEU A 33 -3.14 -1.91 4.51
N SER A 34 -2.47 -3.07 4.38
CA SER A 34 -3.06 -4.37 4.67
C SER A 34 -3.41 -4.54 6.16
N ALA A 35 -2.61 -3.96 7.06
CA ALA A 35 -2.88 -3.97 8.50
C ALA A 35 -4.11 -3.14 8.88
N PHE A 36 -4.54 -2.22 8.01
CA PHE A 36 -5.68 -1.32 8.23
C PHE A 36 -6.78 -1.51 7.19
N THR A 37 -6.95 -2.73 6.68
CA THR A 37 -7.99 -3.06 5.71
C THR A 37 -9.38 -2.67 6.24
N GLY A 38 -10.14 -1.92 5.44
CA GLY A 38 -11.46 -1.38 5.78
C GLY A 38 -11.43 -0.06 6.57
N ILE A 39 -10.26 0.44 6.97
CA ILE A 39 -10.10 1.67 7.75
C ILE A 39 -9.49 2.77 6.88
N PRO A 40 -10.11 3.97 6.80
CA PRO A 40 -9.47 5.10 6.14
C PRO A 40 -8.27 5.62 6.91
N LEU A 41 -7.09 5.59 6.28
CA LEU A 41 -5.88 6.26 6.74
C LEU A 41 -5.65 7.56 6.00
N THR A 42 -5.26 8.61 6.73
CA THR A 42 -4.71 9.81 6.08
C THR A 42 -3.28 9.55 5.59
N LEU A 43 -2.84 10.29 4.56
CA LEU A 43 -1.45 10.24 4.09
C LEU A 43 -0.47 10.51 5.24
N ASP A 44 -0.74 11.52 6.07
CA ASP A 44 0.05 11.84 7.26
C ASP A 44 0.24 10.65 8.20
N ARG A 45 -0.84 9.92 8.52
CA ARG A 45 -0.77 8.71 9.35
C ARG A 45 -0.03 7.57 8.67
N LEU A 46 -0.24 7.39 7.36
CA LEU A 46 0.48 6.38 6.59
C LEU A 46 1.99 6.66 6.64
N THR A 47 2.39 7.91 6.47
CA THR A 47 3.79 8.37 6.56
C THR A 47 4.35 8.11 7.95
N GLY A 48 3.60 8.45 9.00
CA GLY A 48 3.97 8.16 10.39
C GLY A 48 4.21 6.66 10.63
N HIS A 49 3.30 5.80 10.16
CA HIS A 49 3.46 4.35 10.28
C HIS A 49 4.67 3.81 9.51
N LEU A 50 5.01 4.42 8.37
CA LEU A 50 6.19 4.04 7.60
C LEU A 50 7.48 4.46 8.31
N HIS A 51 7.51 5.66 8.90
CA HIS A 51 8.62 6.09 9.76
C HIS A 51 8.81 5.18 10.98
N ASP A 52 7.72 4.71 11.62
CA ASP A 52 7.78 3.72 12.70
C ASP A 52 8.33 2.35 12.24
N ASN A 53 8.32 2.06 10.93
CA ASN A 53 8.91 0.87 10.33
C ASN A 53 10.31 1.14 9.73
N ASP A 54 10.99 2.22 10.13
CA ASP A 54 12.31 2.65 9.60
C ASP A 54 12.30 2.94 8.08
N VAL A 55 11.14 3.28 7.51
CA VAL A 55 11.00 3.67 6.10
C VAL A 55 10.95 5.19 6.03
N GLU A 56 12.07 5.82 5.68
CA GLU A 56 12.12 7.27 5.41
C GLU A 56 11.36 7.58 4.10
N THR A 57 10.20 8.22 4.22
CA THR A 57 9.39 8.60 3.05
C THR A 57 8.58 9.86 3.31
N ASP A 58 8.38 10.65 2.27
CA ASP A 58 7.57 11.86 2.34
C ASP A 58 6.18 11.66 1.73
N ILE A 59 5.22 12.47 2.18
CA ILE A 59 3.86 12.53 1.60
C ILE A 59 3.91 12.74 0.07
N GLN A 60 4.89 13.52 -0.42
CA GLN A 60 5.08 13.76 -1.85
C GLN A 60 5.52 12.51 -2.63
N GLN A 61 6.20 11.56 -1.98
CA GLN A 61 6.61 10.29 -2.57
C GLN A 61 5.51 9.23 -2.45
N LEU A 62 4.67 9.31 -1.41
CA LEU A 62 3.55 8.40 -1.21
C LEU A 62 2.49 8.53 -2.29
N HIS A 63 2.19 9.75 -2.73
CA HIS A 63 1.17 9.97 -3.75
C HIS A 63 1.43 9.22 -5.08
N PRO A 64 2.61 9.39 -5.73
CA PRO A 64 2.93 8.60 -6.93
C PRO A 64 3.08 7.10 -6.64
N CYS A 65 3.57 6.72 -5.46
CA CYS A 65 3.67 5.31 -5.05
C CYS A 65 2.29 4.63 -4.97
N LEU A 66 1.31 5.28 -4.35
CA LEU A 66 -0.07 4.78 -4.27
C LEU A 66 -0.72 4.67 -5.65
N LEU A 67 -0.46 5.61 -6.56
CA LEU A 67 -0.93 5.54 -7.93
C LEU A 67 -0.29 4.36 -8.69
N ALA A 68 1.03 4.14 -8.53
CA ALA A 68 1.71 3.01 -9.12
C ALA A 68 1.15 1.67 -8.58
N LEU A 69 0.92 1.57 -7.27
CA LEU A 69 0.28 0.42 -6.63
C LEU A 69 -1.12 0.14 -7.19
N GLN A 70 -1.94 1.18 -7.42
CA GLN A 70 -3.25 1.03 -8.05
C GLN A 70 -3.19 0.53 -9.49
N GLN A 71 -2.11 0.82 -10.21
CA GLN A 71 -1.93 0.33 -11.59
C GLN A 71 -1.40 -1.10 -11.61
N LYS A 72 -0.49 -1.45 -10.69
CA LYS A 72 0.12 -2.79 -10.60
C LYS A 72 -0.80 -3.82 -9.98
N LEU A 73 -1.60 -3.40 -9.01
CA LEU A 73 -2.56 -4.25 -8.32
C LEU A 73 -3.97 -3.76 -8.71
N PRO A 74 -4.86 -4.64 -9.19
CA PRO A 74 -6.27 -4.34 -9.38
C PRO A 74 -6.96 -4.30 -8.01
N LEU A 75 -6.40 -3.52 -7.08
CA LEU A 75 -7.05 -3.14 -5.85
C LEU A 75 -8.38 -2.52 -6.28
N PRO A 76 -9.51 -2.93 -5.67
CA PRO A 76 -10.80 -2.36 -6.02
C PRO A 76 -10.65 -0.84 -5.97
N ARG A 77 -11.21 -0.15 -6.97
CA ARG A 77 -11.14 1.30 -7.27
C ARG A 77 -11.52 2.26 -6.12
N ARG A 78 -11.54 1.78 -4.89
CA ARG A 78 -11.76 2.48 -3.63
C ARG A 78 -10.49 2.66 -2.79
N LEU A 79 -9.31 2.77 -3.41
CA LEU A 79 -8.39 3.81 -2.93
C LEU A 79 -9.04 5.17 -3.24
N GLY A 80 -10.10 5.48 -2.50
CA GLY A 80 -10.85 6.71 -2.64
C GLY A 80 -10.05 7.81 -1.97
N MET A 81 -9.13 8.42 -2.72
CA MET A 81 -8.51 9.69 -2.37
C MET A 81 -9.60 10.76 -2.29
N THR A 82 -10.30 10.81 -1.17
CA THR A 82 -11.26 11.85 -0.83
C THR A 82 -10.63 12.63 0.29
N ASN A 83 -10.04 13.78 -0.03
CA ASN A 83 -9.38 14.67 0.93
C ASN A 83 -8.38 13.94 1.83
N ASP A 84 -7.28 13.47 1.23
CA ASP A 84 -6.08 12.97 1.93
C ASP A 84 -6.21 11.58 2.57
N ARG A 85 -7.30 10.83 2.31
CA ARG A 85 -7.54 9.50 2.89
C ARG A 85 -7.38 8.35 1.88
N VAL A 86 -6.83 7.24 2.35
CA VAL A 86 -6.54 5.98 1.63
C VAL A 86 -7.22 4.83 2.37
N ILE A 87 -7.95 3.97 1.65
CA ILE A 87 -8.62 2.79 2.21
C ILE A 87 -8.29 1.59 1.34
N LEU A 88 -7.89 0.48 1.95
CA LEU A 88 -7.89 -0.83 1.30
C LEU A 88 -9.24 -1.49 1.59
N SER A 89 -10.05 -1.81 0.59
CA SER A 89 -11.36 -2.48 0.74
C SER A 89 -11.38 -3.86 0.11
#